data_AF-A0A5E4L2L9-F1
#
_entry.id   AF-A0A5E4L2L9-F1
#
_cell.length_a   1.000
_cell.length_b   1.000
_cell.length_c   1.000
_cell.angle_alpha   90.00
_cell.angle_beta   90.00
_cell.angle_gamma   90.00
#
_symmetry.space_group_name_H-M   'P 1'
#
loop_
_entity.id
_entity.type
_entity.pdbx_description
1 polymer ?
#
loop_
_entity_poly.entity_id
_entity_poly.type
_entity_poly.pdbx_seq_one_letter_code
_entity_poly.pdbx_strand_id
1 'polypeptide(L)'
;MSESFKKLSPTELLVDKFLQKAKEFQTDVEFIKVLKSRTYKIAEANVLIRAASEGDRRYFFGLNYITAEEMANLDNPFIAFICGSLDRTIIIPAQILFKNLPQISHDRNGEYKINIDNDLNIVLAGRNHRMDCSKYINSWELLLNSTNIPEEKNTIEVSLHTILQGRLLEIGNIRGFQTYCPDKAKKFNDNKLSDISSLETCPNLQFSDYDVLRYIDVLWFKEKGRNFIPECAFEIELNTGTWSGVGRLASLIDYSNVNLYIISNDSRKYKQVLNSFPEYNHRYKNIPFDQIGELYSAEKQLRELRYSIGL
;
A
#
# COMPACT_ATOMS: atom_id res chain seq x y z
N MET A 1 19.82 5.23 -35.49
CA MET A 1 20.00 5.53 -34.06
C MET A 1 19.86 4.22 -33.30
N SER A 2 20.96 3.65 -32.84
CA SER A 2 20.96 2.37 -32.12
C SER A 2 20.33 2.55 -30.74
N GLU A 3 19.22 1.86 -30.48
CA GLU A 3 18.75 1.63 -29.11
C GLU A 3 19.88 0.96 -28.33
N SER A 4 20.45 1.67 -27.36
CA SER A 4 21.42 1.09 -26.44
C SER A 4 20.67 0.05 -25.60
N PHE A 5 20.91 -1.23 -25.85
CA PHE A 5 20.46 -2.30 -24.95
C PHE A 5 21.04 -2.02 -23.57
N LYS A 6 20.20 -1.55 -22.64
CA LYS A 6 20.60 -1.29 -21.26
C LYS A 6 20.96 -2.65 -20.64
N LYS A 7 22.24 -2.86 -20.34
CA LYS A 7 22.72 -4.10 -19.73
C LYS A 7 22.07 -4.25 -18.34
N LEU A 8 21.32 -5.33 -18.15
CA LEU A 8 20.66 -5.64 -16.88
C LEU A 8 21.71 -5.81 -15.78
N SER A 9 21.40 -5.30 -14.59
CA SER A 9 22.20 -5.54 -13.39
C SER A 9 22.12 -7.03 -12.97
N PRO A 10 23.10 -7.54 -12.19
CA PRO A 10 23.08 -8.93 -11.74
C PRO A 10 21.80 -9.32 -10.98
N THR A 11 21.23 -8.42 -10.18
CA THR A 11 19.98 -8.64 -9.46
C THR A 11 18.76 -8.63 -10.38
N GLU A 12 18.76 -7.80 -11.43
CA GLU A 12 17.72 -7.85 -12.47
C GLU A 12 17.74 -9.16 -13.24
N LEU A 13 18.92 -9.69 -13.57
CA LEU A 13 19.05 -11.01 -14.19
C LEU A 13 18.50 -12.13 -13.29
N LEU A 14 18.68 -12.03 -11.97
CA LEU A 14 18.10 -12.99 -11.02
C LEU A 14 16.57 -12.93 -11.00
N VAL A 15 16.00 -11.72 -11.00
CA VAL A 15 14.54 -11.53 -11.07
C VAL A 15 13.98 -12.08 -12.38
N ASP A 16 14.63 -11.79 -13.52
CA ASP A 16 14.19 -12.30 -14.82
C ASP A 16 14.22 -13.83 -14.87
N LYS A 17 15.28 -14.45 -14.36
CA LYS A 17 15.38 -15.91 -14.25
C LYS A 17 14.28 -16.50 -13.35
N PHE A 18 13.96 -15.83 -12.23
CA PHE A 18 12.88 -16.27 -11.34
C PHE A 18 11.53 -16.23 -12.06
N LEU A 19 11.25 -15.16 -12.80
CA LEU A 19 10.00 -15.01 -13.57
C LEU A 19 9.93 -16.01 -14.73
N GLN A 20 11.06 -16.33 -15.38
CA GLN A 20 11.11 -17.39 -16.39
C GLN A 20 10.76 -18.75 -15.78
N LYS A 21 11.37 -19.10 -14.66
CA LYS A 21 11.06 -20.33 -13.92
C LYS A 21 9.59 -20.37 -13.47
N ALA A 22 9.03 -19.25 -13.01
CA ALA A 22 7.62 -19.16 -12.67
C ALA A 22 6.71 -19.51 -13.86
N LYS A 23 7.06 -19.07 -15.08
CA LYS A 23 6.29 -19.36 -16.31
C LYS A 23 6.39 -20.83 -16.74
N GLU A 24 7.46 -21.55 -16.37
CA GLU A 24 7.60 -22.98 -16.67
C GLU A 24 6.51 -23.83 -15.99
N PHE A 25 5.94 -23.34 -14.89
CA PHE A 25 4.80 -23.98 -14.20
C PHE A 25 3.45 -23.77 -14.92
N GLN A 26 3.43 -23.20 -16.13
CA GLN A 26 2.22 -22.90 -16.91
C GLN A 26 1.22 -22.00 -16.17
N THR A 27 1.71 -21.12 -15.30
CA THR A 27 0.89 -20.16 -14.56
C THR A 27 0.98 -18.78 -15.18
N ASP A 28 -0.09 -17.99 -15.04
CA ASP A 28 -0.05 -16.57 -15.37
C ASP A 28 0.94 -15.84 -14.46
N VAL A 29 1.76 -14.99 -15.09
CA VAL A 29 2.73 -14.13 -14.41
C VAL A 29 2.50 -12.70 -14.89
N GLU A 30 1.95 -11.86 -14.01
CA GLU A 30 1.58 -10.48 -14.35
C GLU A 30 2.26 -9.49 -13.43
N PHE A 31 2.83 -8.42 -13.99
CA PHE A 31 3.39 -7.34 -13.19
C PHE A 31 2.28 -6.43 -12.66
N ILE A 32 2.30 -6.19 -11.36
CA ILE A 32 1.31 -5.38 -10.67
C ILE A 32 1.70 -3.91 -10.78
N LYS A 33 1.27 -3.27 -11.87
CA LYS A 33 1.69 -1.89 -12.23
C LYS A 33 1.25 -0.82 -11.23
N VAL A 34 0.16 -1.08 -10.49
CA VAL A 34 -0.40 -0.12 -9.55
C VAL A 34 0.46 0.03 -8.29
N LEU A 35 1.29 -0.98 -7.99
CA LEU A 35 2.30 -0.93 -6.94
C LEU A 35 3.64 -0.50 -7.53
N LYS A 36 4.40 0.33 -6.80
CA LYS A 36 5.77 0.67 -7.22
C LYS A 36 6.78 -0.44 -6.96
N SER A 37 6.42 -1.38 -6.08
CA SER A 37 7.25 -2.51 -5.73
C SER A 37 7.29 -3.55 -6.86
N ARG A 38 8.38 -4.33 -6.93
CA ARG A 38 8.53 -5.46 -7.86
C ARG A 38 7.64 -6.63 -7.45
N THR A 39 6.34 -6.43 -7.50
CA THR A 39 5.32 -7.40 -7.09
C THR A 39 4.64 -7.95 -8.33
N TYR A 40 4.49 -9.27 -8.36
CA TYR A 40 3.95 -10.00 -9.49
C TYR A 40 2.85 -10.92 -9.00
N LYS A 41 1.76 -11.01 -9.76
CA LYS A 41 0.80 -12.09 -9.60
C LYS A 41 1.43 -13.33 -10.24
N ILE A 42 1.61 -14.39 -9.46
CA ILE A 42 2.12 -15.70 -9.92
C ILE A 42 1.08 -16.73 -9.50
N ALA A 43 0.33 -17.27 -10.46
CA ALA A 43 -0.91 -17.98 -10.18
C ALA A 43 -1.85 -17.14 -9.29
N GLU A 44 -2.21 -17.64 -8.11
CA GLU A 44 -3.07 -16.95 -7.15
C GLU A 44 -2.29 -16.13 -6.11
N ALA A 45 -0.96 -16.16 -6.13
CA ALA A 45 -0.11 -15.49 -5.15
C ALA A 45 0.33 -14.09 -5.62
N ASN A 46 0.32 -13.14 -4.70
CA ASN A 46 0.92 -11.82 -4.91
C ASN A 46 2.35 -11.84 -4.36
N VAL A 47 3.36 -11.89 -5.23
CA VAL A 47 4.75 -12.17 -4.86
C VAL A 47 5.62 -10.94 -5.01
N LEU A 48 6.10 -10.41 -3.88
CA LEU A 48 7.14 -9.38 -3.84
C LEU A 48 8.51 -10.03 -4.08
N ILE A 49 9.16 -9.72 -5.20
CA ILE A 49 10.47 -10.27 -5.51
C ILE A 49 11.58 -9.32 -5.05
N ARG A 50 12.57 -9.88 -4.35
CA ARG A 50 13.78 -9.21 -3.90
C ARG A 50 14.98 -10.07 -4.25
N ALA A 51 16.01 -9.46 -4.85
CA ALA A 51 17.21 -10.17 -5.27
C ALA A 51 18.46 -9.46 -4.72
N ALA A 52 19.39 -10.25 -4.22
CA ALA A 52 20.70 -9.81 -3.80
C ALA A 52 21.75 -10.67 -4.52
N SER A 53 22.80 -10.03 -5.01
CA SER A 53 23.96 -10.75 -5.55
C SER A 53 24.72 -11.46 -4.41
N GLU A 54 25.56 -12.42 -4.79
CA GLU A 54 26.45 -13.10 -3.85
C GLU A 54 27.40 -12.10 -3.17
N GLY A 55 27.50 -12.19 -1.84
CA GLY A 55 28.32 -11.32 -1.00
C GLY A 55 28.99 -12.10 0.13
N ASP A 56 29.94 -11.47 0.82
CA ASP A 56 30.97 -12.14 1.62
C ASP A 56 30.51 -12.78 2.96
N ARG A 57 29.20 -12.98 3.23
CA ARG A 57 28.70 -13.76 4.39
C ARG A 57 27.17 -13.80 4.56
N ARG A 58 26.46 -12.80 4.03
CA ARG A 58 25.01 -12.60 4.21
C ARG A 58 24.42 -11.90 3.00
N TYR A 59 23.13 -12.10 2.81
CA TYR A 59 22.32 -11.39 1.83
C TYR A 59 21.53 -10.29 2.53
N PHE A 60 21.55 -9.10 1.97
CA PHE A 60 20.86 -7.93 2.51
C PHE A 60 19.72 -7.52 1.59
N PHE A 61 18.56 -7.28 2.19
CA PHE A 61 17.38 -6.79 1.50
C PHE A 61 16.74 -5.64 2.29
N GLY A 62 16.55 -4.51 1.61
CA GLY A 62 15.72 -3.42 2.09
C GLY A 62 14.24 -3.70 1.86
N LEU A 63 13.43 -3.54 2.90
CA LEU A 63 11.98 -3.54 2.79
C LEU A 63 11.43 -2.26 3.43
N ASN A 64 11.00 -1.33 2.60
CA ASN A 64 10.34 -0.11 3.05
C ASN A 64 9.00 -0.44 3.74
N TYR A 65 8.68 0.27 4.83
CA TYR A 65 7.43 0.08 5.59
C TYR A 65 6.17 0.21 4.73
N ILE A 66 6.14 1.13 3.74
CA ILE A 66 5.00 1.32 2.82
C ILE A 66 4.78 0.03 2.08
N THR A 67 5.85 -0.55 1.51
CA THR A 67 5.77 -1.80 0.77
C THR A 67 5.39 -2.97 1.66
N ALA A 68 5.90 -3.03 2.89
CA ALA A 68 5.51 -4.07 3.85
C ALA A 68 4.01 -3.99 4.19
N GLU A 69 3.50 -2.78 4.45
CA GLU A 69 2.09 -2.54 4.73
C GLU A 69 1.20 -2.86 3.51
N GLU A 70 1.59 -2.41 2.32
CA GLU A 70 0.87 -2.73 1.08
C GLU A 70 0.74 -4.24 0.92
N MET A 71 1.85 -4.97 1.04
CA MET A 71 1.86 -6.42 0.95
C MET A 71 1.04 -7.10 2.06
N ALA A 72 0.97 -6.53 3.27
CA ALA A 72 0.20 -7.09 4.38
C ALA A 72 -1.32 -7.02 4.14
N ASN A 73 -1.76 -6.08 3.29
CA ASN A 73 -3.16 -5.85 2.96
C ASN A 73 -3.58 -6.45 1.60
N LEU A 74 -2.66 -7.15 0.90
CA LEU A 74 -3.01 -7.94 -0.28
C LEU A 74 -3.50 -9.32 0.13
N ASP A 75 -4.36 -9.89 -0.69
CA ASP A 75 -4.75 -11.29 -0.56
C ASP A 75 -3.59 -12.20 -0.97
N ASN A 76 -3.43 -13.32 -0.25
CA ASN A 76 -2.42 -14.34 -0.52
C ASN A 76 -0.99 -13.79 -0.83
N PRO A 77 -0.42 -12.94 0.04
CA PRO A 77 0.85 -12.27 -0.20
C PRO A 77 2.04 -13.17 0.14
N PHE A 78 3.06 -13.12 -0.72
CA PHE A 78 4.34 -13.81 -0.55
C PHE A 78 5.50 -12.86 -0.79
N ILE A 79 6.66 -13.22 -0.24
CA ILE A 79 7.92 -12.54 -0.53
C ILE A 79 8.94 -13.59 -0.98
N ALA A 80 9.58 -13.33 -2.11
CA ALA A 80 10.66 -14.15 -2.65
C ALA A 80 12.01 -13.43 -2.47
N PHE A 81 12.89 -13.99 -1.65
CA PHE A 81 14.27 -13.50 -1.47
C PHE A 81 15.25 -14.38 -2.24
N ILE A 82 15.71 -13.92 -3.39
CA ILE A 82 16.70 -14.60 -4.23
C ILE A 82 18.09 -14.25 -3.72
N CYS A 83 18.79 -15.23 -3.17
CA CYS A 83 20.09 -15.07 -2.50
C CYS A 83 21.22 -15.56 -3.40
N GLY A 84 21.67 -14.72 -4.33
CA GLY A 84 22.78 -14.99 -5.26
C GLY A 84 22.44 -15.93 -6.42
N SER A 85 21.58 -16.92 -6.21
CA SER A 85 21.13 -17.87 -7.24
C SER A 85 19.68 -18.32 -7.03
N LEU A 86 19.06 -18.90 -8.07
CA LEU A 86 17.69 -19.42 -7.97
C LEU A 86 17.56 -20.62 -7.03
N ASP A 87 18.63 -21.39 -6.86
CA ASP A 87 18.63 -22.54 -5.93
C ASP A 87 18.75 -22.10 -4.47
N ARG A 88 18.95 -20.81 -4.24
CA ARG A 88 19.01 -20.19 -2.91
C ARG A 88 17.92 -19.13 -2.80
N THR A 89 16.67 -19.52 -3.06
CA THR A 89 15.53 -18.61 -2.96
C THR A 89 14.67 -18.98 -1.74
N ILE A 90 14.36 -18.01 -0.88
CA ILE A 90 13.33 -18.18 0.15
C ILE A 90 12.01 -17.68 -0.42
N ILE A 91 10.99 -18.52 -0.46
CA ILE A 91 9.62 -18.18 -0.85
C ILE A 91 8.72 -18.35 0.38
N ILE A 92 8.35 -17.24 1.00
CA ILE A 92 7.68 -17.25 2.30
C ILE A 92 6.36 -16.47 2.27
N PRO A 93 5.27 -16.98 2.92
CA PRO A 93 4.07 -16.19 3.13
C PRO A 93 4.40 -14.89 3.88
N ALA A 94 3.94 -13.76 3.37
CA ALA A 94 4.37 -12.45 3.85
C ALA A 94 3.98 -12.21 5.32
N GLN A 95 2.84 -12.73 5.77
CA GLN A 95 2.39 -12.63 7.17
C GLN A 95 3.38 -13.23 8.16
N ILE A 96 4.13 -14.26 7.75
CA ILE A 96 5.11 -14.91 8.62
C ILE A 96 6.33 -14.00 8.81
N LEU A 97 6.78 -13.33 7.75
CA LEU A 97 7.80 -12.28 7.87
C LEU A 97 7.28 -11.11 8.72
N PHE A 98 6.05 -10.65 8.47
CA PHE A 98 5.49 -9.45 9.09
C PHE A 98 5.35 -9.57 10.61
N LYS A 99 4.98 -10.75 11.12
CA LYS A 99 5.00 -11.05 12.56
C LYS A 99 6.38 -10.89 13.21
N ASN A 100 7.45 -10.99 12.43
CA ASN A 100 8.83 -10.88 12.90
C ASN A 100 9.46 -9.50 12.59
N LEU A 101 8.81 -8.61 11.83
CA LEU A 101 9.32 -7.26 11.54
C LEU A 101 9.67 -6.44 12.79
N PRO A 102 8.92 -6.49 13.92
CA PRO A 102 9.32 -5.79 15.15
C PRO A 102 10.67 -6.24 15.71
N GLN A 103 11.12 -7.45 15.36
CA GLN A 103 12.41 -8.02 15.75
C GLN A 103 13.49 -7.80 14.68
N ILE A 104 13.20 -7.08 13.60
CA ILE A 104 14.15 -6.76 12.54
C ILE A 104 14.59 -5.31 12.71
N SER A 105 15.91 -5.08 12.65
CA SER A 105 16.47 -3.73 12.68
C SER A 105 15.95 -2.92 11.50
N HIS A 106 15.63 -1.65 11.71
CA HIS A 106 15.17 -0.76 10.66
C HIS A 106 15.90 0.59 10.76
N ASP A 107 16.02 1.26 9.63
CA ASP A 107 16.58 2.62 9.56
C ASP A 107 15.54 3.66 9.95
N ARG A 108 16.01 4.87 10.30
CA ARG A 108 15.14 6.01 10.63
C ARG A 108 14.23 6.44 9.46
N ASN A 109 14.59 6.07 8.23
CA ASN A 109 13.76 6.28 7.03
C ASN A 109 12.63 5.25 6.89
N GLY A 110 12.48 4.33 7.86
CA GLY A 110 11.45 3.29 7.87
C GLY A 110 11.76 2.10 6.95
N GLU A 111 13.02 1.86 6.61
CA GLU A 111 13.44 0.67 5.86
C GLU A 111 13.87 -0.46 6.82
N TYR A 112 13.19 -1.60 6.75
CA TYR A 112 13.60 -2.82 7.44
C TYR A 112 14.83 -3.44 6.77
N LYS A 113 15.83 -3.81 7.58
CA LYS A 113 17.09 -4.43 7.17
C LYS A 113 17.02 -5.94 7.30
N ILE A 114 16.45 -6.58 6.28
CA ILE A 114 16.32 -8.03 6.24
C ILE A 114 17.67 -8.63 5.87
N ASN A 115 18.31 -9.26 6.85
CA ASN A 115 19.56 -9.98 6.66
C ASN A 115 19.27 -11.47 6.64
N ILE A 116 19.71 -12.15 5.59
CA ILE A 116 19.62 -13.60 5.44
C ILE A 116 21.04 -14.17 5.51
N ASP A 117 21.25 -15.15 6.39
CA ASP A 117 22.56 -15.80 6.53
C ASP A 117 22.81 -16.87 5.46
N ASN A 118 23.98 -17.52 5.52
CA ASN A 118 24.38 -18.51 4.54
C ASN A 118 23.52 -19.78 4.59
N ASP A 119 22.91 -20.08 5.73
CA ASP A 119 21.98 -21.19 5.89
C ASP A 119 20.55 -20.80 5.47
N LEU A 120 20.41 -19.63 4.87
CA LEU A 120 19.16 -19.03 4.41
C LEU A 120 18.16 -18.76 5.54
N ASN A 121 18.64 -18.48 6.75
CA ASN A 121 17.78 -18.06 7.86
C ASN A 121 17.72 -16.53 7.98
N ILE A 122 16.56 -16.01 8.38
CA ILE A 122 16.39 -14.56 8.59
C ILE A 122 16.96 -14.21 9.96
N VAL A 123 17.90 -13.26 9.99
CA VAL A 123 18.52 -12.76 11.21
C VAL A 123 17.57 -11.81 11.94
N LEU A 124 17.35 -12.07 13.23
CA LEU A 124 16.52 -11.25 14.11
C LEU A 124 17.39 -10.54 15.16
N ALA A 125 16.80 -9.59 15.87
CA ALA A 125 17.43 -8.84 16.94
C ALA A 125 17.87 -9.76 18.09
N GLY A 126 19.05 -9.50 18.63
CA GLY A 126 19.66 -10.32 19.68
C GLY A 126 20.74 -11.26 19.16
N ARG A 127 21.59 -11.74 20.07
CA ARG A 127 22.71 -12.60 19.71
C ARG A 127 22.19 -13.97 19.27
N ASN A 128 22.60 -14.39 18.08
CA ASN A 128 22.29 -15.71 17.52
C ASN A 128 20.78 -16.00 17.32
N HIS A 129 19.92 -14.98 17.30
CA HIS A 129 18.50 -15.16 17.04
C HIS A 129 18.25 -15.22 15.52
N ARG A 130 17.68 -16.32 15.05
CA ARG A 130 17.25 -16.48 13.64
C ARG A 130 15.87 -17.09 13.56
N MET A 131 15.15 -16.69 12.53
CA MET A 131 13.96 -17.38 12.07
C MET A 131 14.38 -18.46 11.07
N ASP A 132 14.06 -19.71 11.40
CA ASP A 132 14.30 -20.86 10.52
C ASP A 132 13.42 -20.77 9.27
N CYS A 133 14.08 -20.78 8.11
CA CYS A 133 13.42 -20.70 6.82
C CYS A 133 13.60 -21.96 5.96
N SER A 134 14.14 -23.05 6.52
CA SER A 134 14.41 -24.30 5.80
C SER A 134 13.24 -24.80 4.95
N LYS A 135 12.03 -24.76 5.50
CA LYS A 135 10.78 -25.17 4.83
C LYS A 135 10.24 -24.21 3.76
N TYR A 136 10.90 -23.07 3.55
CA TYR A 136 10.54 -22.04 2.57
C TYR A 136 11.58 -21.94 1.45
N ILE A 137 12.67 -22.71 1.52
CA ILE A 137 13.72 -22.68 0.50
C ILE A 137 13.21 -23.37 -0.77
N ASN A 138 13.16 -22.62 -1.86
CA ASN A 138 12.66 -23.03 -3.17
C ASN A 138 11.26 -23.66 -3.14
N SER A 139 10.43 -23.24 -2.18
CA SER A 139 9.09 -23.79 -1.96
C SER A 139 8.06 -23.23 -2.95
N TRP A 140 8.29 -23.48 -4.24
CA TRP A 140 7.43 -23.04 -5.35
C TRP A 140 5.99 -23.56 -5.19
N GLU A 141 5.82 -24.75 -4.62
CA GLU A 141 4.54 -25.36 -4.32
C GLU A 141 3.64 -24.48 -3.44
N LEU A 142 4.20 -23.61 -2.60
CA LEU A 142 3.42 -22.69 -1.78
C LEU A 142 2.70 -21.63 -2.62
N LEU A 143 3.32 -21.19 -3.72
CA LEU A 143 2.69 -20.25 -4.66
C LEU A 143 1.57 -20.95 -5.45
N LEU A 144 1.83 -22.19 -5.88
CA LEU A 144 0.95 -22.96 -6.76
C LEU A 144 -0.27 -23.57 -6.04
N ASN A 145 -0.11 -24.00 -4.78
CA ASN A 145 -1.15 -24.70 -4.02
C ASN A 145 -2.05 -23.78 -3.18
N SER A 146 -1.93 -22.46 -3.35
CA SER A 146 -2.70 -21.47 -2.58
C SER A 146 -4.21 -21.42 -2.92
N THR A 147 -4.75 -22.49 -3.52
CA THR A 147 -6.10 -22.63 -4.07
C THR A 147 -7.21 -22.85 -3.02
N ASN A 148 -6.90 -22.98 -1.73
CA ASN A 148 -7.87 -23.41 -0.69
C ASN A 148 -8.28 -22.35 0.34
N ILE A 149 -8.34 -21.06 0.00
CA ILE A 149 -8.92 -20.03 0.88
C ILE A 149 -10.27 -19.56 0.30
N PRO A 150 -11.42 -19.86 0.96
CA PRO A 150 -12.76 -19.49 0.50
C PRO A 150 -13.16 -18.06 0.93
N GLU A 151 -12.23 -17.11 0.88
CA GLU A 151 -12.56 -15.69 1.08
C GLU A 151 -12.86 -15.02 -0.27
N GLU A 152 -13.82 -14.09 -0.28
CA GLU A 152 -14.03 -13.19 -1.41
C GLU A 152 -12.72 -12.47 -1.72
N LYS A 153 -12.08 -12.85 -2.82
CA LYS A 153 -10.77 -12.32 -3.21
C LYS A 153 -10.94 -10.89 -3.70
N ASN A 154 -10.31 -9.95 -3.00
CA ASN A 154 -10.15 -8.58 -3.43
C ASN A 154 -9.14 -8.51 -4.59
N THR A 155 -9.45 -7.69 -5.58
CA THR A 155 -8.43 -7.33 -6.57
C THR A 155 -7.38 -6.43 -5.90
N ILE A 156 -6.20 -6.35 -6.49
CA ILE A 156 -5.13 -5.49 -5.96
C ILE A 156 -5.57 -4.02 -5.94
N GLU A 157 -6.36 -3.59 -6.93
CA GLU A 157 -6.96 -2.27 -6.96
C GLU A 157 -7.89 -2.06 -5.77
N VAL A 158 -8.75 -3.04 -5.44
CA VAL A 158 -9.62 -2.96 -4.25
C VAL A 158 -8.79 -2.88 -2.97
N SER A 159 -7.73 -3.68 -2.85
CA SER A 159 -6.81 -3.62 -1.71
C SER A 159 -6.11 -2.26 -1.61
N LEU A 160 -5.57 -1.73 -2.72
CA LEU A 160 -4.89 -0.44 -2.73
C LEU A 160 -5.84 0.72 -2.43
N HIS A 161 -7.06 0.69 -2.95
CA HIS A 161 -8.10 1.66 -2.62
C HIS A 161 -8.36 1.66 -1.11
N THR A 162 -8.54 0.48 -0.53
CA THR A 162 -8.74 0.29 0.92
C THR A 162 -7.55 0.78 1.75
N ILE A 163 -6.31 0.49 1.32
CA ILE A 163 -5.09 0.97 1.97
C ILE A 163 -5.08 2.50 2.00
N LEU A 164 -5.38 3.16 0.87
CA LEU A 164 -5.39 4.62 0.78
C LEU A 164 -6.50 5.23 1.64
N GLN A 165 -7.69 4.64 1.67
CA GLN A 165 -8.77 5.05 2.58
C GLN A 165 -8.35 4.93 4.05
N GLY A 166 -7.81 3.78 4.45
CA GLY A 166 -7.33 3.53 5.81
C GLY A 166 -6.26 4.53 6.25
N ARG A 167 -5.27 4.81 5.40
CA ARG A 167 -4.25 5.85 5.64
C ARG A 167 -4.86 7.22 5.85
N LEU A 168 -5.80 7.64 4.99
CA LEU A 168 -6.47 8.93 5.11
C LEU A 168 -7.33 9.04 6.37
N LEU A 169 -8.03 7.97 6.76
CA LEU A 169 -8.78 7.94 8.02
C LEU A 169 -7.85 8.09 9.22
N GLU A 170 -6.77 7.30 9.29
CA GLU A 170 -5.81 7.40 10.39
C GLU A 170 -5.12 8.77 10.44
N ILE A 171 -4.69 9.35 9.31
CA ILE A 171 -4.12 10.70 9.27
C ILE A 171 -5.13 11.72 9.82
N GLY A 172 -6.39 11.65 9.39
CA GLY A 172 -7.45 12.54 9.86
C GLY A 172 -7.64 12.44 11.38
N ASN A 173 -7.70 11.23 11.90
CA ASN A 173 -7.84 10.97 13.34
C ASN A 173 -6.61 11.49 14.13
N ILE A 174 -5.39 11.26 13.63
CA ILE A 174 -4.15 11.77 14.27
C ILE A 174 -4.16 13.30 14.35
N ARG A 175 -4.73 13.96 13.34
CA ARG A 175 -4.87 15.42 13.28
C ARG A 175 -6.08 15.96 14.06
N GLY A 176 -6.84 15.09 14.73
CA GLY A 176 -7.99 15.46 15.54
C GLY A 176 -9.26 15.77 14.75
N PHE A 177 -9.36 15.33 13.49
CA PHE A 177 -10.60 15.40 12.74
C PHE A 177 -11.54 14.24 13.07
N GLN A 178 -12.82 14.47 12.86
CA GLN A 178 -13.84 13.45 12.80
C GLN A 178 -13.88 12.91 11.35
N THR A 179 -13.83 11.61 11.15
CA THR A 179 -13.56 10.97 9.87
C THR A 179 -14.67 10.00 9.48
N TYR A 180 -15.00 9.97 8.20
CA TYR A 180 -16.03 9.11 7.62
C TYR A 180 -15.52 8.44 6.34
N CYS A 181 -15.92 7.19 6.12
CA CYS A 181 -15.70 6.42 4.90
C CYS A 181 -16.91 5.50 4.64
N PRO A 182 -17.43 5.39 3.41
CA PRO A 182 -18.55 4.52 3.08
C PRO A 182 -18.21 3.03 3.11
N ASP A 183 -16.94 2.66 2.90
CA ASP A 183 -16.46 1.27 2.74
C ASP A 183 -16.28 0.51 4.07
N LYS A 184 -17.31 0.57 4.92
CA LYS A 184 -17.29 0.14 6.33
C LYS A 184 -16.72 -1.26 6.58
N ALA A 185 -16.99 -2.23 5.71
CA ALA A 185 -16.65 -3.63 5.91
C ALA A 185 -15.23 -4.00 5.45
N LYS A 186 -14.60 -3.17 4.59
CA LYS A 186 -13.25 -3.42 4.08
C LYS A 186 -12.24 -3.31 5.22
N LYS A 187 -11.10 -4.00 5.11
CA LYS A 187 -10.09 -4.06 6.16
C LYS A 187 -8.80 -3.36 5.75
N PHE A 188 -8.25 -2.58 6.67
CA PHE A 188 -6.93 -1.99 6.61
C PHE A 188 -6.16 -2.37 7.88
N ASN A 189 -5.00 -3.01 7.72
CA ASN A 189 -4.17 -3.52 8.82
C ASN A 189 -4.99 -4.36 9.82
N ASP A 190 -5.75 -5.32 9.29
CA ASP A 190 -6.68 -6.22 10.01
C ASP A 190 -7.89 -5.57 10.71
N ASN A 191 -8.00 -4.23 10.71
CA ASN A 191 -9.14 -3.50 11.28
C ASN A 191 -10.14 -3.13 10.19
N LYS A 192 -11.44 -3.19 10.47
CA LYS A 192 -12.44 -2.70 9.51
C LYS A 192 -12.32 -1.18 9.40
N LEU A 193 -12.55 -0.61 8.22
CA LEU A 193 -12.56 0.85 8.06
C LEU A 193 -13.60 1.51 8.96
N SER A 194 -14.70 0.83 9.28
CA SER A 194 -15.69 1.30 10.27
C SER A 194 -15.16 1.40 11.70
N ASP A 195 -14.19 0.57 12.08
CA ASP A 195 -13.55 0.63 13.40
C ASP A 195 -12.50 1.77 13.47
N ILE A 196 -12.01 2.21 12.30
CA ILE A 196 -11.04 3.31 12.17
C ILE A 196 -11.76 4.66 12.03
N SER A 197 -12.85 4.71 11.26
CA SER A 197 -13.65 5.93 11.10
C SER A 197 -14.26 6.35 12.43
N SER A 198 -14.15 7.63 12.79
CA SER A 198 -14.75 8.14 14.02
C SER A 198 -16.24 8.46 13.88
N LEU A 199 -16.76 8.57 12.65
CA LEU A 199 -18.17 8.77 12.36
C LEU A 199 -18.78 7.52 11.72
N GLU A 200 -19.79 6.95 12.38
CA GLU A 200 -20.53 5.79 11.84
C GLU A 200 -21.38 6.17 10.62
N THR A 201 -21.90 7.40 10.59
CA THR A 201 -22.76 7.90 9.51
C THR A 201 -22.23 9.21 8.96
N CYS A 202 -22.34 9.41 7.65
CA CYS A 202 -22.02 10.69 7.04
C CYS A 202 -22.95 11.77 7.63
N PRO A 203 -22.41 12.90 8.12
CA PRO A 203 -23.22 14.06 8.50
C PRO A 203 -23.97 14.64 7.31
N ASN A 204 -25.20 15.12 7.54
CA ASN A 204 -25.93 15.88 6.52
C ASN A 204 -25.45 17.35 6.52
N LEU A 205 -25.29 17.93 5.33
CA LEU A 205 -24.72 19.25 5.12
C LEU A 205 -25.73 20.13 4.36
N GLN A 206 -25.92 21.37 4.81
CA GLN A 206 -26.98 22.26 4.31
C GLN A 206 -26.92 22.52 2.79
N PHE A 207 -25.72 22.71 2.26
CA PHE A 207 -25.44 23.04 0.86
C PHE A 207 -24.79 21.88 0.09
N SER A 208 -25.07 20.64 0.47
CA SER A 208 -24.57 19.47 -0.26
C SER A 208 -25.67 18.43 -0.41
N ASP A 209 -25.70 17.73 -1.55
CA ASP A 209 -26.59 16.59 -1.73
C ASP A 209 -26.07 15.40 -0.93
N TYR A 210 -26.83 14.96 0.06
CA TYR A 210 -26.47 13.84 0.92
C TYR A 210 -26.24 12.53 0.15
N ASP A 211 -27.03 12.30 -0.91
CA ASP A 211 -26.93 11.08 -1.71
C ASP A 211 -25.68 11.05 -2.58
N VAL A 212 -25.00 12.19 -2.77
CA VAL A 212 -23.68 12.28 -3.41
C VAL A 212 -22.57 12.28 -2.36
N LEU A 213 -22.72 13.12 -1.34
CA LEU A 213 -21.75 13.33 -0.26
C LEU A 213 -21.34 12.03 0.41
N ARG A 214 -22.31 11.16 0.74
CA ARG A 214 -22.05 9.94 1.52
C ARG A 214 -21.23 8.88 0.78
N TYR A 215 -21.02 9.05 -0.53
CA TYR A 215 -20.19 8.17 -1.36
C TYR A 215 -18.82 8.75 -1.70
N ILE A 216 -18.45 9.90 -1.13
CA ILE A 216 -17.06 10.37 -1.19
C ILE A 216 -16.19 9.40 -0.37
N ASP A 217 -15.07 8.98 -0.94
CA ASP A 217 -14.24 7.90 -0.37
C ASP A 217 -13.80 8.17 1.07
N VAL A 218 -13.36 9.40 1.38
CA VAL A 218 -13.04 9.82 2.75
C VAL A 218 -13.43 11.28 2.95
N LEU A 219 -14.08 11.56 4.09
CA LEU A 219 -14.44 12.90 4.53
C LEU A 219 -13.88 13.19 5.92
N TRP A 220 -13.32 14.38 6.10
CA TRP A 220 -12.88 14.89 7.40
C TRP A 220 -13.73 16.09 7.81
N PHE A 221 -14.10 16.10 9.07
CA PHE A 221 -14.92 17.13 9.70
C PHE A 221 -14.26 17.66 10.96
N LYS A 222 -14.55 18.92 11.28
CA LYS A 222 -14.38 19.46 12.64
C LYS A 222 -15.73 19.44 13.34
N GLU A 223 -15.72 18.98 14.58
CA GLU A 223 -16.86 19.10 15.46
C GLU A 223 -16.96 20.53 15.99
N LYS A 224 -18.14 21.14 15.88
CA LYS A 224 -18.43 22.46 16.45
C LYS A 224 -19.81 22.45 17.10
N GLY A 225 -19.82 22.26 18.42
CA GLY A 225 -21.05 22.09 19.18
C GLY A 225 -21.76 20.80 18.74
N ARG A 226 -22.98 20.92 18.20
CA ARG A 226 -23.75 19.77 17.68
C ARG A 226 -23.60 19.55 16.17
N ASN A 227 -22.78 20.35 15.51
CA ASN A 227 -22.64 20.36 14.05
C ASN A 227 -21.26 19.84 13.63
N PHE A 228 -21.19 19.30 12.41
CA PHE A 228 -19.95 18.92 11.75
C PHE A 228 -19.67 19.89 10.60
N ILE A 229 -18.48 20.46 10.59
CA ILE A 229 -18.02 21.35 9.52
C ILE A 229 -17.08 20.53 8.64
N PRO A 230 -17.35 20.34 7.34
CA PRO A 230 -16.44 19.62 6.46
C PRO A 230 -15.15 20.43 6.28
N GLU A 231 -14.00 19.75 6.25
CA GLU A 231 -12.68 20.40 6.14
C GLU A 231 -11.85 19.83 4.99
N CYS A 232 -11.92 18.52 4.76
CA CYS A 232 -11.26 17.85 3.65
C CYS A 232 -12.16 16.77 3.07
N ALA A 233 -12.10 16.61 1.76
CA ALA A 233 -12.77 15.55 1.02
C ALA A 233 -11.80 14.92 0.04
N PHE A 234 -11.78 13.59 -0.02
CA PHE A 234 -10.80 12.83 -0.78
C PHE A 234 -11.51 11.83 -1.69
N GLU A 235 -11.05 11.75 -2.93
CA GLU A 235 -11.45 10.74 -3.93
C GLU A 235 -10.21 10.00 -4.42
N ILE A 236 -10.27 8.69 -4.48
CA ILE A 236 -9.16 7.82 -4.87
C ILE A 236 -9.42 7.25 -6.26
N GLU A 237 -8.68 7.75 -7.24
CA GLU A 237 -8.81 7.38 -8.65
C GLU A 237 -7.64 6.47 -9.08
N LEU A 238 -7.88 5.16 -9.01
CA LEU A 238 -6.91 4.12 -9.40
C LEU A 238 -6.88 3.86 -10.91
N ASN A 239 -8.05 3.94 -11.58
CA ASN A 239 -8.22 3.58 -12.99
C ASN A 239 -8.52 4.81 -13.87
N THR A 240 -8.17 4.70 -15.16
CA THR A 240 -8.17 5.83 -16.12
C THR A 240 -9.51 6.05 -16.83
N GLY A 241 -10.48 5.14 -16.65
CA GLY A 241 -11.70 5.07 -17.47
C GLY A 241 -12.80 6.07 -17.10
N THR A 242 -13.01 6.34 -15.79
CA THR A 242 -14.15 7.15 -15.34
C THR A 242 -13.79 7.94 -14.08
N TRP A 243 -13.51 9.24 -14.23
CA TRP A 243 -13.13 10.15 -13.13
C TRP A 243 -14.37 10.73 -12.45
N SER A 244 -15.20 9.82 -11.93
CA SER A 244 -16.46 10.19 -11.28
C SER A 244 -16.27 10.94 -9.96
N GLY A 245 -15.10 10.80 -9.31
CA GLY A 245 -14.80 11.45 -8.05
C GLY A 245 -14.82 12.97 -8.13
N VAL A 246 -14.41 13.56 -9.27
CA VAL A 246 -14.48 15.02 -9.46
C VAL A 246 -15.92 15.53 -9.29
N GLY A 247 -16.88 14.83 -9.89
CA GLY A 247 -18.30 15.18 -9.78
C GLY A 247 -18.83 15.05 -8.36
N ARG A 248 -18.43 14.00 -7.63
CA ARG A 248 -18.83 13.82 -6.22
C ARG A 248 -18.29 14.95 -5.34
N LEU A 249 -17.02 15.30 -5.49
CA LEU A 249 -16.39 16.42 -4.76
C LEU A 249 -16.99 17.78 -5.11
N ALA A 250 -17.52 17.96 -6.33
CA ALA A 250 -18.20 19.20 -6.71
C ALA A 250 -19.43 19.50 -5.85
N SER A 251 -20.02 18.49 -5.19
CA SER A 251 -21.11 18.69 -4.20
C SER A 251 -20.68 19.51 -2.98
N LEU A 252 -19.37 19.74 -2.79
CA LEU A 252 -18.79 20.53 -1.71
C LEU A 252 -18.19 21.86 -2.20
N ILE A 253 -18.42 22.25 -3.46
CA ILE A 253 -17.74 23.40 -4.05
C ILE A 253 -18.08 24.73 -3.38
N ASP A 254 -19.32 24.87 -2.88
CA ASP A 254 -19.80 26.05 -2.17
C ASP A 254 -19.20 26.19 -0.76
N TYR A 255 -18.62 25.11 -0.20
CA TYR A 255 -17.90 25.15 1.06
C TYR A 255 -16.47 25.65 0.84
N SER A 256 -16.29 26.97 0.87
CA SER A 256 -15.01 27.61 0.57
C SER A 256 -13.85 27.16 1.47
N ASN A 257 -14.12 26.68 2.70
CA ASN A 257 -13.12 26.15 3.62
C ASN A 257 -12.66 24.72 3.31
N VAL A 258 -13.43 23.94 2.53
CA VAL A 258 -13.13 22.53 2.26
C VAL A 258 -12.01 22.40 1.23
N ASN A 259 -11.02 21.58 1.54
CA ASN A 259 -10.01 21.17 0.57
C ASN A 259 -10.46 19.92 -0.20
N LEU A 260 -10.46 20.00 -1.53
CA LEU A 260 -10.87 18.90 -2.42
C LEU A 260 -9.62 18.20 -2.98
N TYR A 261 -9.44 16.92 -2.64
CA TYR A 261 -8.27 16.15 -3.01
C TYR A 261 -8.62 14.98 -3.93
N ILE A 262 -7.83 14.82 -4.98
CA ILE A 262 -7.88 13.65 -5.86
C ILE A 262 -6.58 12.88 -5.72
N ILE A 263 -6.68 11.71 -5.11
CA ILE A 263 -5.59 10.79 -4.90
C ILE A 263 -5.43 9.97 -6.17
N SER A 264 -4.40 10.26 -6.96
CA SER A 264 -4.12 9.57 -8.23
C SER A 264 -2.69 9.76 -8.70
N ASN A 265 -2.12 8.73 -9.33
CA ASN A 265 -0.83 8.81 -10.00
C ASN A 265 -0.93 9.33 -11.45
N ASP A 266 -2.12 9.37 -12.07
CA ASP A 266 -2.30 9.86 -13.44
C ASP A 266 -2.54 11.37 -13.48
N SER A 267 -1.45 12.12 -13.26
CA SER A 267 -1.48 13.60 -13.29
C SER A 267 -1.89 14.16 -14.66
N ARG A 268 -1.71 13.41 -15.76
CA ARG A 268 -2.13 13.85 -17.10
C ARG A 268 -3.64 13.78 -17.22
N LYS A 269 -4.24 12.67 -16.82
CA LYS A 269 -5.70 12.50 -16.82
C LYS A 269 -6.37 13.47 -15.84
N TYR A 270 -5.80 13.66 -14.65
CA TYR A 270 -6.24 14.69 -13.71
C TYR A 270 -6.36 16.07 -14.38
N LYS A 271 -5.28 16.53 -15.04
CA LYS A 271 -5.28 17.82 -15.75
C LYS A 271 -6.30 17.86 -16.87
N GLN A 272 -6.44 16.77 -17.64
CA GLN A 272 -7.43 16.68 -18.70
C GLN A 272 -8.85 16.87 -18.17
N VAL A 273 -9.22 16.19 -17.08
CA VAL A 273 -10.56 16.26 -16.48
C VAL A 273 -10.81 17.65 -15.90
N LEU A 274 -9.87 18.21 -15.13
CA LEU A 274 -10.06 19.55 -14.55
C LEU A 274 -10.10 20.67 -15.59
N ASN A 275 -9.41 20.53 -16.72
CA ASN A 275 -9.51 21.50 -17.81
C ASN A 275 -10.91 21.52 -18.45
N SER A 276 -11.72 20.46 -18.29
CA SER A 276 -13.13 20.46 -18.66
C SER A 276 -14.02 21.25 -17.68
N PHE A 277 -13.50 21.62 -16.50
CA PHE A 277 -14.20 22.40 -15.46
C PHE A 277 -13.34 23.61 -15.01
N PRO A 278 -13.05 24.57 -15.92
CA PRO A 278 -12.05 25.61 -15.69
C PRO A 278 -12.38 26.58 -14.54
N GLU A 279 -13.67 26.80 -14.27
CA GLU A 279 -14.14 27.70 -13.20
C GLU A 279 -13.69 27.22 -11.81
N TYR A 280 -13.63 25.89 -11.61
CA TYR A 280 -13.41 25.27 -10.30
C TYR A 280 -12.09 24.52 -10.20
N ASN A 281 -11.29 24.44 -11.27
CA ASN A 281 -10.06 23.63 -11.30
C ASN A 281 -9.08 23.94 -10.15
N HIS A 282 -9.01 25.21 -9.73
CA HIS A 282 -8.13 25.72 -8.68
C HIS A 282 -8.51 25.21 -7.29
N ARG A 283 -9.73 24.70 -7.11
CA ARG A 283 -10.23 24.14 -5.85
C ARG A 283 -9.72 22.73 -5.59
N TYR A 284 -9.32 22.01 -6.64
CA TYR A 284 -8.89 20.63 -6.57
C TYR A 284 -7.36 20.52 -6.46
N LYS A 285 -6.90 19.52 -5.71
CA LYS A 285 -5.47 19.20 -5.54
C LYS A 285 -5.24 17.73 -5.85
N ASN A 286 -4.31 17.42 -6.76
CA ASN A 286 -3.89 16.05 -7.01
C ASN A 286 -2.76 15.65 -6.05
N ILE A 287 -2.87 14.46 -5.45
CA ILE A 287 -1.83 13.87 -4.62
C ILE A 287 -1.53 12.45 -5.13
N PRO A 288 -0.27 12.11 -5.45
CA PRO A 288 0.15 10.75 -5.77
C PRO A 288 0.04 9.80 -4.58
N PHE A 289 -0.14 8.50 -4.83
CA PHE A 289 -0.33 7.48 -3.79
C PHE A 289 0.83 7.43 -2.78
N ASP A 290 2.05 7.49 -3.28
CA ASP A 290 3.25 7.47 -2.45
C ASP A 290 3.31 8.62 -1.46
N GLN A 291 2.85 9.82 -1.84
CA GLN A 291 2.87 10.96 -0.93
C GLN A 291 1.90 10.74 0.23
N ILE A 292 0.80 10.01 0.02
CA ILE A 292 -0.10 9.59 1.11
C ILE A 292 0.59 8.55 2.00
N GLY A 293 1.31 7.58 1.42
CA GLY A 293 2.10 6.61 2.18
C GLY A 293 3.18 7.26 3.05
N GLU A 294 3.96 8.18 2.46
CA GLU A 294 5.00 8.96 3.13
C GLU A 294 4.43 9.82 4.26
N LEU A 295 3.34 10.54 3.99
CA LEU A 295 2.67 11.36 5.00
C LEU A 295 2.15 10.49 6.15
N TYR A 296 1.47 9.39 5.84
CA TYR A 296 0.89 8.50 6.84
C TYR A 296 1.94 8.03 7.85
N SER A 297 3.12 7.60 7.38
CA SER A 297 4.14 7.14 8.33
C SER A 297 4.93 8.23 9.00
N ALA A 298 5.09 9.39 8.38
CA ALA A 298 5.59 10.55 9.10
C ALA A 298 4.65 10.91 10.28
N GLU A 299 3.34 10.90 10.07
CA GLU A 299 2.34 11.16 11.11
C GLU A 299 2.37 10.08 12.21
N LYS A 300 2.47 8.79 11.85
CA LYS A 300 2.59 7.69 12.82
C LYS A 300 3.86 7.83 13.66
N GLN A 301 5.01 8.02 13.02
CA GLN A 301 6.28 8.18 13.73
C GLN A 301 6.27 9.40 14.67
N LEU A 302 5.73 10.52 14.20
CA LEU A 302 5.60 11.73 15.02
C LEU A 302 4.68 11.50 16.22
N ARG A 303 3.57 10.79 16.03
CA ARG A 303 2.65 10.42 17.11
C ARG A 303 3.32 9.52 18.15
N GLU A 304 4.00 8.47 17.73
CA GLU A 304 4.73 7.58 18.65
C GLU A 304 5.84 8.33 19.40
N LEU A 305 6.55 9.22 18.70
CA LEU A 305 7.55 10.07 19.34
C LEU A 305 6.93 10.97 20.41
N ARG A 306 5.82 11.66 20.10
CA ARG A 306 5.07 12.48 21.06
C ARG A 306 4.71 11.69 22.32
N TYR A 307 4.11 10.50 22.17
CA TYR A 307 3.83 9.63 23.30
C TYR A 307 5.07 9.26 24.10
N SER A 308 6.17 8.88 23.43
CA SER A 308 7.41 8.46 24.10
C SER A 308 8.05 9.56 24.95
N ILE A 309 7.80 10.83 24.63
CA ILE A 309 8.32 12.00 25.36
C ILE A 309 7.26 12.69 26.22
N GLY A 310 6.03 12.17 26.27
CA GLY A 310 4.92 12.71 27.07
C GLY A 310 4.29 13.98 26.51
N LEU A 311 4.29 14.16 25.18
CA LEU A 311 3.55 15.21 24.45
C LEU A 311 2.31 14.67 23.75
#